data_AF-A0A2E4SJJ3-F1
#
_entry.id   AF-A0A2E4SJJ3-F1
#
_cell.length_a   1.000
_cell.length_b   1.000
_cell.length_c   1.000
_cell.angle_alpha   90.00
_cell.angle_beta   90.00
_cell.angle_gamma   90.00
#
_symmetry.space_group_name_H-M   'P 1'
#
loop_
_entity.id
_entity.type
_entity.pdbx_description
1 polymer ?
#
loop_
_entity_poly.entity_id
_entity_poly.type
_entity_poly.pdbx_seq_one_letter_code
_entity_poly.pdbx_strand_id
1 'polypeptide(L)'
;MTVTTLPTRPQMSEAEWQTRCDLAALYHILHYYRMTDMIYTHMTARVPGEDGTFLINSYGDLFDEITASSLLKMDMDGNVIGDQANYNEAGFTIHSGVYKARPDVQCVMHTHTRAGIAISITKTGLLPISQDAALLMGDLAYHDYGTPSTQTECEALGHSCQKANNIILRNHGLLTVGQS
;
A
#
# COMPACT_ATOMS: atom_id res chain seq x y z
N MET A 1 -8.08 -41.33 19.89
CA MET A 1 -7.20 -40.65 18.90
C MET A 1 -7.97 -39.48 18.35
N THR A 2 -7.65 -38.27 18.78
CA THR A 2 -8.19 -37.04 18.20
C THR A 2 -7.48 -36.84 16.88
N VAL A 3 -8.20 -37.02 15.77
CA VAL A 3 -7.68 -36.64 14.45
C VAL A 3 -7.61 -35.13 14.45
N THR A 4 -6.42 -34.58 14.62
CA THR A 4 -6.16 -33.17 14.35
C THR A 4 -6.39 -32.97 12.86
N THR A 5 -7.58 -32.49 12.50
CA THR A 5 -7.87 -32.02 11.14
C THR A 5 -6.83 -30.95 10.84
N LEU A 6 -5.96 -31.23 9.86
CA LEU A 6 -5.10 -30.21 9.28
C LEU A 6 -6.00 -29.02 8.92
N PRO A 7 -5.62 -27.78 9.24
CA PRO A 7 -6.41 -26.62 8.83
C PRO A 7 -6.62 -26.73 7.33
N THR A 8 -7.90 -26.77 6.93
CA THR A 8 -8.28 -26.76 5.52
C THR A 8 -7.59 -25.55 4.90
N ARG A 9 -6.91 -25.75 3.75
CA ARG A 9 -6.39 -24.65 2.95
C ARG A 9 -7.46 -23.54 2.92
N PRO A 10 -7.14 -22.30 3.26
CA PRO A 10 -8.12 -21.23 3.17
C PRO A 10 -8.73 -21.27 1.76
N GLN A 11 -10.05 -21.11 1.65
CA GLN A 11 -10.77 -21.15 0.38
C GLN A 11 -10.38 -19.92 -0.45
N MET A 12 -9.23 -19.98 -1.10
CA MET A 12 -8.71 -18.93 -1.96
C MET A 12 -8.06 -19.50 -3.21
N SER A 13 -8.02 -18.69 -4.26
CA SER A 13 -7.34 -19.03 -5.50
C SER A 13 -5.83 -19.16 -5.28
N GLU A 14 -5.13 -19.90 -6.14
CA GLU A 14 -3.67 -19.97 -6.09
C GLU A 14 -3.05 -18.58 -6.35
N ALA A 15 -3.69 -17.76 -7.19
CA ALA A 15 -3.28 -16.38 -7.45
C ALA A 15 -3.41 -15.50 -6.19
N GLU A 16 -4.50 -15.62 -5.44
CA GLU A 16 -4.66 -14.92 -4.16
C GLU A 16 -3.58 -15.36 -3.16
N TRP A 17 -3.36 -16.66 -3.01
CA TRP A 17 -2.35 -17.18 -2.09
C TRP A 17 -0.94 -16.66 -2.43
N GLN A 18 -0.56 -16.70 -3.70
CA GLN A 18 0.74 -16.17 -4.14
C GLN A 18 0.85 -14.66 -3.86
N THR A 19 -0.19 -13.88 -4.17
CA THR A 19 -0.23 -12.43 -3.90
C THR A 19 -0.08 -12.14 -2.41
N ARG A 20 -0.70 -12.95 -1.54
CA ARG A 20 -0.56 -12.85 -0.08
C ARG A 20 0.86 -13.16 0.37
N CYS A 21 1.49 -14.18 -0.18
CA CYS A 21 2.89 -14.51 0.11
C CYS A 21 3.83 -13.38 -0.30
N ASP A 22 3.67 -12.84 -1.50
CA ASP A 22 4.53 -11.77 -2.02
C ASP A 22 4.34 -10.47 -1.25
N LEU A 23 3.08 -10.10 -0.95
CA LEU A 23 2.78 -8.93 -0.14
C LEU A 23 3.33 -9.07 1.28
N ALA A 24 3.16 -10.23 1.93
CA ALA A 24 3.76 -10.48 3.24
C ALA A 24 5.30 -10.38 3.18
N ALA A 25 5.94 -10.94 2.15
CA ALA A 25 7.39 -10.80 1.96
C ALA A 25 7.80 -9.32 1.83
N LEU A 26 7.03 -8.48 1.14
CA LEU A 26 7.27 -7.04 1.03
C LEU A 26 7.23 -6.35 2.40
N TYR A 27 6.25 -6.66 3.27
CA TYR A 27 6.21 -6.15 4.65
C TYR A 27 7.50 -6.49 5.42
N HIS A 28 7.96 -7.73 5.32
CA HIS A 28 9.19 -8.19 5.99
C HIS A 28 10.45 -7.53 5.41
N ILE A 29 10.52 -7.34 4.09
CA ILE A 29 11.62 -6.61 3.43
C ILE A 29 11.67 -5.16 3.92
N LEU A 30 10.52 -4.48 4.00
CA LEU A 30 10.45 -3.09 4.49
C LEU A 30 10.81 -2.99 5.98
N HIS A 31 10.43 -3.98 6.79
CA HIS A 31 10.91 -4.09 8.17
C HIS A 31 12.43 -4.23 8.23
N TYR A 32 13.01 -5.16 7.45
CA TYR A 32 14.46 -5.38 7.39
C TYR A 32 15.23 -4.10 7.03
N TYR A 33 14.72 -3.33 6.06
CA TYR A 33 15.30 -2.05 5.65
C TYR A 33 14.91 -0.86 6.55
N ARG A 34 14.18 -1.09 7.64
CA ARG A 34 13.72 -0.07 8.60
C ARG A 34 12.91 1.05 7.95
N MET A 35 12.07 0.67 6.99
CA MET A 35 11.14 1.57 6.31
C MET A 35 9.75 1.59 6.95
N THR A 36 9.66 1.16 8.21
CA THR A 36 8.45 1.08 9.04
C THR A 36 8.19 2.37 9.80
N ASP A 37 6.94 2.59 10.19
CA ASP A 37 6.51 3.60 11.15
C ASP A 37 5.44 2.99 12.08
N MET A 38 5.92 2.23 13.06
CA MET A 38 5.08 1.45 13.98
C MET A 38 4.03 0.63 13.21
N ILE A 39 2.74 0.93 13.42
CA ILE A 39 1.58 0.24 12.83
C ILE A 39 0.87 1.09 11.77
N TYR A 40 1.44 2.23 11.36
CA TYR A 40 0.71 3.28 10.63
C TYR A 40 0.83 3.21 9.11
N THR A 41 1.87 2.56 8.60
CA THR A 41 2.11 2.43 7.15
C THR A 41 1.44 1.19 6.55
N HIS A 42 1.27 1.18 5.23
CA HIS A 42 0.44 0.19 4.55
C HIS A 42 0.83 -0.02 3.09
N MET A 43 0.79 -1.28 2.66
CA MET A 43 1.00 -1.73 1.28
C MET A 43 -0.24 -2.49 0.83
N THR A 44 -0.56 -2.39 -0.45
CA THR A 44 -1.66 -3.15 -1.03
C THR A 44 -1.26 -3.83 -2.32
N ALA A 45 -1.95 -4.92 -2.64
CA ALA A 45 -1.84 -5.61 -3.91
C ALA A 45 -3.22 -6.10 -4.36
N ARG A 46 -3.59 -5.86 -5.62
CA ARG A 46 -4.77 -6.48 -6.25
C ARG A 46 -4.55 -7.98 -6.41
N VAL A 47 -5.63 -8.74 -6.33
CA VAL A 47 -5.60 -10.18 -6.58
C VAL A 47 -5.85 -10.44 -8.07
N PRO A 48 -4.92 -11.06 -8.81
CA PRO A 48 -5.12 -11.36 -10.22
C PRO A 48 -6.34 -12.26 -10.44
N GLY A 49 -7.26 -11.82 -11.30
CA GLY A 49 -8.49 -12.56 -11.60
C GLY A 49 -9.65 -12.32 -10.63
N GLU A 50 -9.47 -11.48 -9.60
CA GLU A 50 -10.52 -11.07 -8.65
C GLU A 50 -10.72 -9.55 -8.72
N ASP A 51 -11.31 -9.09 -9.82
CA ASP A 51 -11.52 -7.67 -10.11
C ASP A 51 -12.25 -6.95 -8.97
N GLY A 52 -11.80 -5.72 -8.68
CA GLY A 52 -12.41 -4.90 -7.63
C GLY A 52 -12.03 -5.29 -6.21
N THR A 53 -11.05 -6.17 -6.03
CA THR A 53 -10.52 -6.53 -4.70
C THR A 53 -9.02 -6.27 -4.58
N PHE A 54 -8.54 -6.08 -3.35
CA PHE A 54 -7.12 -5.99 -3.03
C PHE A 54 -6.84 -6.45 -1.60
N LEU A 55 -5.58 -6.74 -1.33
CA LEU A 55 -5.05 -7.16 -0.05
C LEU A 55 -4.42 -5.98 0.70
N ILE A 56 -4.51 -5.96 2.03
CA ILE A 56 -3.87 -4.98 2.91
C ILE A 56 -3.54 -5.62 4.28
N ASN A 57 -2.60 -5.06 5.05
CA ASN A 57 -2.38 -5.51 6.44
C ASN A 57 -3.59 -5.24 7.35
N SER A 58 -3.75 -6.10 8.36
CA SER A 58 -4.61 -5.78 9.49
C SER A 58 -4.03 -4.63 10.30
N TYR A 59 -4.91 -3.77 10.82
CA TYR A 59 -4.51 -2.62 11.63
C TYR A 59 -4.24 -3.05 13.07
N GLY A 60 -2.98 -2.84 13.51
CA GLY A 60 -2.50 -3.22 14.84
C GLY A 60 -1.23 -4.06 14.79
N ASP A 61 -0.99 -4.75 13.69
CA ASP A 61 0.19 -5.59 13.50
C ASP A 61 1.42 -4.74 13.10
N LEU A 62 2.59 -5.09 13.63
CA LEU A 62 3.86 -4.62 13.13
C LEU A 62 4.22 -5.36 11.82
N PHE A 63 5.08 -4.75 11.00
CA PHE A 63 5.43 -5.31 9.68
C PHE A 63 6.08 -6.71 9.75
N ASP A 64 6.85 -7.00 10.80
CA ASP A 64 7.47 -8.30 11.05
C ASP A 64 6.50 -9.37 11.60
N GLU A 65 5.29 -8.97 11.98
CA GLU A 65 4.22 -9.87 12.42
C GLU A 65 3.29 -10.29 11.27
N ILE A 66 3.34 -9.58 10.13
CA ILE A 66 2.49 -9.86 8.98
C ILE A 66 2.81 -11.23 8.38
N THR A 67 1.78 -12.01 8.11
CA THR A 67 1.87 -13.29 7.40
C THR A 67 0.90 -13.29 6.22
N ALA A 68 1.09 -14.19 5.26
CA ALA A 68 0.17 -14.36 4.13
C ALA A 68 -1.29 -14.57 4.60
N SER A 69 -1.46 -15.29 5.71
CA SER A 69 -2.76 -15.60 6.30
C SER A 69 -3.36 -14.47 7.13
N SER A 70 -2.58 -13.50 7.61
CA SER A 70 -3.10 -12.37 8.41
C SER A 70 -3.54 -11.18 7.56
N LEU A 71 -3.17 -11.15 6.27
CA LEU A 71 -3.62 -10.11 5.33
C LEU A 71 -5.14 -10.12 5.16
N LEU A 72 -5.72 -8.93 5.07
CA LEU A 72 -7.13 -8.73 4.82
C LEU A 72 -7.38 -8.63 3.32
N LYS A 73 -8.49 -9.18 2.84
CA LYS A 73 -9.00 -8.90 1.50
C LYS A 73 -10.14 -7.91 1.61
N MET A 74 -10.12 -6.88 0.77
CA MET A 74 -11.11 -5.80 0.77
C MET A 74 -11.64 -5.54 -0.63
N ASP A 75 -12.87 -5.05 -0.73
CA ASP A 75 -13.42 -4.50 -1.96
C ASP A 75 -13.13 -2.99 -2.10
N MET A 76 -13.50 -2.40 -3.25
CA MET A 76 -13.31 -0.97 -3.54
C MET A 76 -14.24 -0.03 -2.74
N ASP A 77 -15.17 -0.58 -1.97
CA ASP A 77 -16.15 0.14 -1.16
C ASP A 77 -15.76 0.13 0.34
N GLY A 78 -14.67 -0.55 0.70
CA GLY A 78 -14.14 -0.57 2.06
C GLY A 78 -14.67 -1.71 2.92
N ASN A 79 -15.31 -2.71 2.32
CA ASN A 79 -15.78 -3.88 3.05
C ASN A 79 -14.68 -4.94 3.10
N VAL A 80 -14.50 -5.53 4.29
CA VAL A 80 -13.62 -6.70 4.47
C VAL A 80 -14.34 -7.96 3.96
N ILE A 81 -13.69 -8.69 3.06
CA ILE A 81 -14.16 -9.96 2.51
C ILE A 81 -13.58 -11.11 3.34
N GLY A 82 -14.44 -11.82 4.06
CA GLY A 82 -14.06 -12.93 4.93
C GLY A 82 -14.22 -12.58 6.41
N ASP A 83 -13.26 -13.00 7.23
CA ASP A 83 -13.27 -12.76 8.67
C ASP A 83 -13.11 -11.26 8.98
N GLN A 84 -13.93 -10.76 9.90
CA GLN A 84 -13.91 -9.36 10.27
C GLN A 84 -12.62 -8.99 11.01
N ALA A 85 -12.00 -7.90 10.60
CA ALA A 85 -10.79 -7.36 11.20
C ALA A 85 -10.72 -5.85 11.01
N ASN A 86 -9.91 -5.18 11.84
CA ASN A 86 -9.70 -3.75 11.73
C ASN A 86 -8.71 -3.44 10.60
N TYR A 87 -8.94 -2.34 9.90
CA TYR A 87 -8.03 -1.76 8.91
C TYR A 87 -7.89 -0.25 9.14
N ASN A 88 -6.84 0.35 8.57
CA ASN A 88 -6.62 1.79 8.64
C ASN A 88 -7.45 2.51 7.55
N GLU A 89 -8.48 3.26 7.95
CA GLU A 89 -9.36 4.00 7.03
C GLU A 89 -8.61 5.01 6.14
N ALA A 90 -7.60 5.69 6.69
CA ALA A 90 -6.81 6.64 5.91
C ALA A 90 -5.98 5.90 4.85
N GLY A 91 -5.43 4.74 5.22
CA GLY A 91 -4.72 3.88 4.28
C GLY A 91 -5.62 3.35 3.17
N PHE A 92 -6.81 2.85 3.53
CA PHE A 92 -7.81 2.45 2.55
C PHE A 92 -8.14 3.59 1.58
N THR A 93 -8.33 4.80 2.09
CA THR A 93 -8.67 5.99 1.29
C THR A 93 -7.61 6.28 0.22
N ILE A 94 -6.32 6.26 0.61
CA ILE A 94 -5.19 6.50 -0.29
C ILE A 94 -5.12 5.42 -1.37
N HIS A 95 -5.13 4.15 -0.98
CA HIS A 95 -4.97 3.03 -1.91
C HIS A 95 -6.16 2.88 -2.86
N SER A 96 -7.39 3.01 -2.35
CA SER A 96 -8.60 2.94 -3.17
C SER A 96 -8.68 4.08 -4.18
N GLY A 97 -8.24 5.29 -3.83
CA GLY A 97 -8.14 6.41 -4.76
C GLY A 97 -7.19 6.15 -5.92
N VAL A 98 -6.00 5.61 -5.63
CA VAL A 98 -5.05 5.17 -6.66
C VAL A 98 -5.67 4.11 -7.56
N TYR A 99 -6.21 3.05 -6.97
CA TYR A 99 -6.80 1.93 -7.71
C TYR A 99 -8.01 2.32 -8.57
N LYS A 100 -8.85 3.26 -8.12
CA LYS A 100 -9.96 3.81 -8.91
C LYS A 100 -9.45 4.61 -10.11
N ALA A 101 -8.36 5.36 -9.95
CA ALA A 101 -7.83 6.23 -10.98
C ALA A 101 -6.87 5.53 -11.96
N ARG A 102 -6.28 4.39 -11.55
CA ARG A 102 -5.24 3.65 -12.28
C ARG A 102 -5.53 2.14 -12.32
N PRO A 103 -6.33 1.67 -13.28
CA PRO A 103 -6.62 0.24 -13.44
C PRO A 103 -5.39 -0.62 -13.80
N ASP A 104 -4.34 0.00 -14.34
CA ASP A 104 -3.08 -0.66 -14.67
C ASP A 104 -2.21 -0.98 -13.43
N VAL A 105 -2.46 -0.31 -12.31
CA VAL A 105 -1.72 -0.50 -11.06
C VAL A 105 -2.23 -1.74 -10.33
N GLN A 106 -1.30 -2.64 -9.99
CA GLN A 106 -1.55 -3.87 -9.24
C GLN A 106 -1.05 -3.79 -7.80
N CYS A 107 -0.07 -2.93 -7.49
CA CYS A 107 0.42 -2.77 -6.13
C CYS A 107 0.70 -1.30 -5.80
N VAL A 108 0.54 -0.96 -4.53
CA VAL A 108 0.80 0.39 -4.02
C VAL A 108 1.54 0.29 -2.68
N MET A 109 2.64 1.04 -2.56
CA MET A 109 3.46 1.10 -1.35
C MET A 109 3.47 2.52 -0.81
N HIS A 110 3.12 2.69 0.47
CA HIS A 110 3.19 3.97 1.16
C HIS A 110 4.07 3.89 2.41
N THR A 111 5.01 4.82 2.56
CA THR A 111 5.98 4.81 3.66
C THR A 111 6.21 6.18 4.30
N HIS A 112 6.52 6.14 5.59
CA HIS A 112 6.86 7.27 6.47
C HIS A 112 8.33 7.25 6.87
N THR A 113 9.22 6.96 5.93
CA THR A 113 10.65 6.93 6.26
C THR A 113 11.16 8.32 6.65
N ARG A 114 12.11 8.38 7.59
CA ARG A 114 12.71 9.66 8.02
C ARG A 114 13.20 10.51 6.85
N ALA A 115 13.89 9.89 5.89
CA ALA A 115 14.39 10.58 4.71
C ALA A 115 13.27 11.00 3.76
N GLY A 116 12.27 10.14 3.53
CA GLY A 116 11.11 10.45 2.70
C GLY A 116 10.31 11.64 3.22
N ILE A 117 10.00 11.65 4.52
CA ILE A 117 9.33 12.76 5.19
C ILE A 117 10.18 14.03 5.11
N ALA A 118 11.48 13.94 5.40
CA ALA A 118 12.36 15.10 5.36
C ALA A 118 12.38 15.78 3.98
N ILE A 119 12.33 15.00 2.90
CA ILE A 119 12.22 15.56 1.54
C ILE A 119 10.82 16.11 1.28
N SER A 120 9.76 15.41 1.70
CA SER A 120 8.37 15.78 1.42
C SER A 120 7.92 17.09 2.07
N ILE A 121 8.57 17.52 3.15
CA ILE A 121 8.30 18.81 3.82
C ILE A 121 9.01 20.00 3.16
N THR A 122 9.99 19.76 2.28
CA THR A 122 10.71 20.86 1.63
C THR A 122 9.91 21.45 0.47
N LYS A 123 10.06 22.77 0.24
CA LYS A 123 9.39 23.44 -0.90
C LYS A 123 9.82 22.84 -2.24
N THR A 124 11.11 22.55 -2.38
CA THR A 124 11.71 22.03 -3.62
C THR A 124 11.48 20.53 -3.82
N GLY A 125 11.24 19.77 -2.74
CA GLY A 125 11.15 18.31 -2.81
C GLY A 125 12.48 17.66 -3.22
N LEU A 126 12.39 16.56 -3.99
CA LEU A 126 13.56 15.84 -4.47
C LEU A 126 14.32 16.65 -5.53
N LEU A 127 15.62 16.85 -5.33
CA LEU A 127 16.50 17.53 -6.28
C LEU A 127 17.34 16.50 -7.08
N PRO A 128 17.64 16.75 -8.37
CA PRO A 128 18.46 15.87 -9.20
C PRO A 128 19.97 16.03 -8.89
N ILE A 129 20.35 15.83 -7.63
CA ILE A 129 21.73 16.00 -7.13
C ILE A 129 22.50 14.68 -7.03
N SER A 130 21.85 13.56 -7.32
CA SER A 130 22.46 12.23 -7.45
C SER A 130 21.94 11.52 -8.70
N GLN A 131 22.66 10.49 -9.15
CA GLN A 131 22.23 9.66 -10.27
C GLN A 131 20.85 9.03 -10.01
N ASP A 132 20.64 8.49 -8.81
CA ASP A 132 19.37 7.85 -8.43
C ASP A 132 18.21 8.85 -8.44
N ALA A 133 18.42 10.06 -7.92
CA ALA A 133 17.41 11.11 -7.95
C ALA A 133 17.11 11.57 -9.39
N ALA A 134 18.13 11.69 -10.24
CA ALA A 134 17.97 12.09 -11.63
C ALA A 134 17.11 11.09 -12.43
N LEU A 135 17.22 9.79 -12.16
CA LEU A 135 16.40 8.75 -12.80
C LEU A 135 14.91 8.91 -12.52
N LEU A 136 14.55 9.45 -11.34
CA LEU A 136 13.15 9.61 -10.93
C LEU A 136 12.50 10.88 -11.50
N MET A 137 13.27 11.87 -11.98
CA MET A 137 12.72 13.18 -12.35
C MET A 137 11.66 13.14 -13.45
N GLY A 138 11.73 12.15 -14.36
CA GLY A 138 10.73 11.95 -15.40
C GLY A 138 9.50 11.16 -14.96
N ASP A 139 9.54 10.56 -13.77
CA ASP A 139 8.48 9.70 -13.22
C ASP A 139 8.24 10.03 -11.74
N LEU A 140 8.07 11.32 -11.46
CA LEU A 140 7.83 11.87 -10.12
C LEU A 140 6.68 12.89 -10.13
N ALA A 141 5.68 12.65 -9.30
CA ALA A 141 4.61 13.60 -9.02
C ALA A 141 4.63 14.07 -7.56
N TYR A 142 3.88 15.12 -7.29
CA TYR A 142 3.66 15.65 -5.95
C TYR A 142 2.16 15.70 -5.68
N HIS A 143 1.79 15.39 -4.46
CA HIS A 143 0.43 15.53 -3.95
C HIS A 143 0.47 16.40 -2.69
N ASP A 144 -0.36 17.45 -2.67
CA ASP A 144 -0.44 18.34 -1.52
C ASP A 144 -1.21 17.68 -0.37
N TYR A 145 -0.84 17.98 0.87
CA TYR A 145 -1.46 17.38 2.05
C TYR A 145 -2.95 17.74 2.15
N GLY A 146 -3.83 16.74 2.16
CA GLY A 146 -5.25 16.93 2.45
C GLY A 146 -5.71 16.27 3.75
N THR A 147 -7.02 16.28 3.97
CA THR A 147 -7.63 15.71 5.19
C THR A 147 -7.70 14.19 5.06
N PRO A 148 -7.03 13.43 5.95
CA PRO A 148 -7.05 11.97 5.89
C PRO A 148 -8.46 11.39 5.97
N SER A 149 -8.66 10.22 5.38
CA SER A 149 -9.93 9.48 5.40
C SER A 149 -11.12 10.21 4.76
N THR A 150 -10.90 11.16 3.85
CA THR A 150 -11.98 11.88 3.16
C THR A 150 -12.10 11.49 1.69
N GLN A 151 -13.32 11.52 1.16
CA GLN A 151 -13.58 11.31 -0.26
C GLN A 151 -12.87 12.36 -1.14
N THR A 152 -12.79 13.60 -0.66
CA THR A 152 -12.03 14.67 -1.33
C THR A 152 -10.56 14.31 -1.48
N GLU A 153 -9.95 13.74 -0.45
CA GLU A 153 -8.55 13.29 -0.50
C GLU A 153 -8.37 12.11 -1.46
N CYS A 154 -9.28 11.14 -1.41
CA CYS A 154 -9.31 10.00 -2.34
C CYS A 154 -9.30 10.47 -3.81
N GLU A 155 -10.18 11.40 -4.15
CA GLU A 155 -10.28 11.97 -5.50
C GLU A 155 -9.05 12.79 -5.88
N ALA A 156 -8.56 13.65 -4.98
CA ALA A 156 -7.40 14.51 -5.24
C ALA A 156 -6.12 13.68 -5.46
N LEU A 157 -5.92 12.63 -4.67
CA LEU A 157 -4.80 11.70 -4.85
C LEU A 157 -4.94 10.91 -6.14
N GLY A 158 -6.15 10.44 -6.47
CA GLY A 158 -6.44 9.76 -7.75
C GLY A 158 -6.03 10.59 -8.97
N HIS A 159 -6.25 11.91 -8.95
CA HIS A 159 -5.77 12.79 -10.01
C HIS A 159 -4.24 12.97 -10.00
N SER A 160 -3.63 13.01 -8.81
CA SER A 160 -2.20 13.24 -8.66
C SER A 160 -1.37 12.03 -9.12
N CYS A 161 -1.85 10.81 -8.83
CA CYS A 161 -1.16 9.56 -9.17
C CYS A 161 -1.27 9.14 -10.64
N GLN A 162 -2.06 9.85 -11.45
CA GLN A 162 -2.08 9.63 -12.91
C GLN A 162 -0.84 10.16 -13.63
N LYS A 163 -0.05 11.01 -12.98
CA LYS A 163 1.06 11.73 -13.61
C LYS A 163 2.39 10.98 -13.57
N ALA A 164 2.55 10.04 -12.63
CA ALA A 164 3.79 9.33 -12.36
C ALA A 164 3.53 8.06 -11.53
N ASN A 165 4.52 7.18 -11.45
CA ASN A 165 4.49 6.02 -10.57
C ASN A 165 5.08 6.30 -9.19
N ASN A 166 5.89 7.35 -9.05
CA ASN A 166 6.42 7.79 -7.75
C ASN A 166 5.79 9.13 -7.37
N ILE A 167 5.26 9.21 -6.16
CA ILE A 167 4.56 10.38 -5.66
C ILE A 167 5.16 10.78 -4.30
N ILE A 168 5.60 12.02 -4.20
CA ILE A 168 5.91 12.65 -2.91
C ILE A 168 4.62 13.24 -2.36
N LEU A 169 4.15 12.68 -1.25
CA LEU A 169 3.02 13.23 -0.50
C LEU A 169 3.57 14.32 0.41
N ARG A 170 3.31 15.60 0.06
CA ARG A 170 3.87 16.74 0.79
C ARG A 170 3.50 16.66 2.26
N ASN A 171 4.46 16.95 3.12
CA ASN A 171 4.31 16.91 4.57
C ASN A 171 3.89 15.55 5.16
N HIS A 172 3.96 14.46 4.40
CA HIS A 172 3.42 13.16 4.80
C HIS A 172 4.41 12.01 4.59
N GLY A 173 4.91 11.81 3.36
CA GLY A 173 5.75 10.66 3.07
C GLY A 173 5.88 10.37 1.58
N LEU A 174 6.09 9.11 1.25
CA LEU A 174 6.29 8.62 -0.11
C LEU A 174 5.21 7.62 -0.49
N LEU A 175 4.79 7.63 -1.76
CA LEU A 175 3.89 6.65 -2.33
C LEU A 175 4.44 6.20 -3.69
N THR A 176 4.51 4.90 -3.92
CA THR A 176 4.95 4.31 -5.19
C THR A 176 3.91 3.29 -5.65
N VAL A 177 3.66 3.23 -6.95
CA VAL A 177 2.74 2.28 -7.58
C VAL A 177 3.47 1.39 -8.58
N GLY A 178 2.96 0.18 -8.81
CA GLY A 178 3.56 -0.78 -9.73
C GLY A 178 2.54 -1.72 -10.36
N GLN A 179 2.97 -2.42 -11.41
CA GLN A 179 2.22 -3.51 -12.05
C GLN A 179 2.41 -4.86 -11.35
N SER A 180 3.30 -4.93 -10.36
CA SER A 180 3.60 -6.09 -9.51
C SER A 180 4.36 -5.64 -8.27
#